data_AF-A0A8T7EAC9-F1
#
_entry.id   AF-A0A8T7EAC9-F1
#
_cell.length_a   1.000
_cell.length_b   1.000
_cell.length_c   1.000
_cell.angle_alpha   90.00
_cell.angle_beta   90.00
_cell.angle_gamma   90.00
#
_symmetry.space_group_name_H-M   'P 1'
#
loop_
_entity.id
_entity.type
_entity.pdbx_description
1 polymer ?
#
loop_
_entity_poly.entity_id
_entity_poly.type
_entity_poly.pdbx_seq_one_letter_code
_entity_poly.pdbx_strand_id
1 'polypeptide(L)'
;MIQNKPLLFGVGGVALAGLGILFCVICILGVLLVREMREDVAATAVPMPTPTALASLPTGQPQVQGLSSSGAISVTLGTPVLLQFGGQDFDVLTDMIGADGVWTPDATGERQASWVKDTVVNYVIGLPDVAANENLLTQLIPGDEIKLITNGRTSFTFAFYERTFVSTTDRTVYAQQTPGITLILLKSDGSDRLVVRGRAVTAEAQNAPQNVVNIGETAQLDNVQITANSAIYIADRPEIPSGFAFFQVDYTIQNVGLTALDTSILQMTLVDQLGNRYALNQAATQSGNYPILNGFLNANQTTNATAGYQVPLGLNSETVNWVVTNQDTGAQVFITLPFTGGETAVQGASIALFRAEVSSDLTSLQLGGQITNLGTQPLIVTESDIRLASPDGAVYLLLSTNPPLPWTITSGQTVQFFVTYQRPPGGTAVFRVLNQEFQITEQP
;
A
#
# COMPACT_ATOMS: atom_id res chain seq x y z
N MET A 1 -26.01 -91.18 -63.22
CA MET A 1 -26.01 -90.62 -61.84
C MET A 1 -26.40 -89.16 -61.93
N ILE A 2 -27.43 -88.75 -61.19
CA ILE A 2 -27.90 -87.36 -61.13
C ILE A 2 -27.62 -86.86 -59.71
N GLN A 3 -27.04 -85.68 -59.55
CA GLN A 3 -27.09 -84.96 -58.27
C GLN A 3 -27.14 -83.45 -58.49
N ASN A 4 -28.23 -82.84 -58.02
CA ASN A 4 -28.52 -81.41 -58.17
C ASN A 4 -27.72 -80.55 -57.19
N LYS A 5 -27.43 -79.30 -57.58
CA LYS A 5 -27.18 -78.19 -56.66
C LYS A 5 -28.40 -77.26 -56.62
N PRO A 6 -28.83 -76.79 -55.44
CA PRO A 6 -29.61 -75.56 -55.32
C PRO A 6 -28.73 -74.39 -54.84
N LEU A 7 -29.03 -73.18 -55.34
CA LEU A 7 -28.52 -71.92 -54.79
C LEU A 7 -29.25 -71.58 -53.48
N LEU A 8 -28.56 -70.90 -52.56
CA LEU A 8 -29.19 -70.16 -51.47
C LEU A 8 -28.59 -68.74 -51.40
N PHE A 9 -29.36 -67.74 -51.81
CA PHE A 9 -29.06 -66.32 -51.62
C PHE A 9 -30.39 -65.59 -51.33
N GLY A 10 -30.44 -64.80 -50.25
CA GLY A 10 -31.56 -63.88 -50.01
C GLY A 10 -32.14 -63.86 -48.58
N VAL A 11 -31.36 -63.42 -47.58
CA VAL A 11 -31.91 -62.98 -46.27
C VAL A 11 -31.25 -61.70 -45.73
N GLY A 12 -29.98 -61.41 -46.08
CA GLY A 12 -29.20 -60.32 -45.45
C GLY A 12 -29.65 -58.88 -45.71
N GLY A 13 -30.60 -58.62 -46.61
CA GLY A 13 -30.96 -57.24 -47.02
C GLY A 13 -31.92 -56.50 -46.09
N VAL A 14 -32.74 -57.20 -45.29
CA VAL A 14 -33.87 -56.58 -44.56
C VAL A 14 -33.46 -56.01 -43.20
N ALA A 15 -32.44 -56.58 -42.55
CA ALA A 15 -32.02 -56.18 -41.20
C ALA A 15 -31.36 -54.78 -41.14
N LEU A 16 -30.61 -54.39 -42.19
CA LEU A 16 -29.90 -53.11 -42.21
C LEU A 16 -30.82 -51.90 -42.44
N ALA A 17 -31.92 -52.07 -43.18
CA ALA A 17 -32.88 -51.00 -43.42
C ALA A 17 -33.68 -50.63 -42.16
N GLY A 18 -34.05 -51.61 -41.32
CA GLY A 18 -34.81 -51.36 -40.08
C GLY A 18 -34.01 -50.56 -39.04
N LEU A 19 -32.70 -50.78 -38.95
CA LEU A 19 -31.83 -50.13 -37.97
C LEU A 19 -31.63 -48.63 -38.26
N GLY A 20 -31.53 -48.25 -39.54
CA GLY A 20 -31.48 -46.84 -39.94
C GLY A 20 -32.76 -46.07 -39.64
N ILE A 21 -33.93 -46.68 -39.88
CA ILE A 21 -35.23 -46.05 -39.59
C ILE A 21 -35.40 -45.82 -38.08
N LEU A 22 -35.02 -46.79 -37.25
CA LEU A 22 -35.10 -46.65 -35.79
C LEU A 22 -34.23 -45.50 -35.27
N PHE A 23 -33.03 -45.32 -35.81
CA PHE A 23 -32.15 -44.21 -35.44
C PHE A 23 -32.74 -42.84 -35.80
N CYS A 24 -33.31 -42.71 -37.01
CA CYS A 24 -33.98 -41.47 -37.43
C CYS A 24 -35.17 -41.11 -36.53
N VAL A 25 -35.98 -42.09 -36.09
CA VAL A 25 -37.11 -41.84 -35.18
C VAL A 25 -36.63 -41.33 -33.82
N ILE A 26 -35.54 -41.89 -33.27
CA ILE A 26 -34.95 -41.45 -32.00
C ILE A 26 -34.41 -40.01 -32.11
N CYS A 27 -33.74 -39.66 -33.21
CA CYS A 27 -33.27 -38.30 -33.44
C CYS A 27 -34.43 -37.29 -33.55
N ILE A 28 -35.53 -37.65 -34.21
CA ILE A 28 -36.72 -36.78 -34.33
C ILE A 28 -37.39 -36.58 -32.96
N LEU A 29 -37.54 -37.62 -32.13
CA LEU A 29 -38.06 -37.47 -30.76
C LEU A 29 -37.16 -36.58 -29.90
N GLY A 30 -35.83 -36.71 -30.01
CA GLY A 30 -34.89 -35.85 -29.29
C GLY A 30 -35.03 -34.36 -29.66
N VAL A 31 -35.22 -34.06 -30.94
CA VAL A 31 -35.44 -32.68 -31.41
C VAL A 31 -36.79 -32.12 -30.97
N LEU A 32 -37.85 -32.94 -30.91
CA LEU A 32 -39.16 -32.52 -30.44
C LEU A 32 -39.19 -32.25 -28.93
N LEU A 33 -38.58 -33.10 -28.11
CA LEU A 33 -38.47 -32.91 -26.65
C LEU A 33 -37.68 -31.66 -26.26
N VAL A 34 -36.66 -31.28 -27.04
CA VAL A 34 -35.91 -30.03 -26.82
C VAL A 34 -36.72 -28.80 -27.27
N ARG A 35 -37.72 -28.98 -28.14
CA ARG A 35 -38.57 -27.90 -28.64
C ARG A 35 -39.73 -27.57 -27.70
N GLU A 36 -40.30 -28.57 -27.03
CA GLU A 36 -41.38 -28.39 -26.04
C GLU A 36 -40.94 -27.66 -24.76
N MET A 37 -39.64 -27.61 -24.43
CA MET A 37 -39.12 -26.89 -23.25
C MET A 37 -38.76 -25.42 -23.51
N ARG A 38 -39.19 -24.80 -24.63
CA ARG A 38 -38.77 -23.43 -24.98
C ARG A 38 -39.87 -22.43 -25.33
N GLU A 39 -41.14 -22.78 -25.19
CA GLU A 39 -42.25 -21.83 -25.32
C GLU A 39 -43.13 -21.82 -24.06
N ASP A 40 -43.63 -20.62 -23.74
CA ASP A 40 -44.56 -20.23 -22.65
C ASP A 40 -44.00 -19.87 -21.25
N VAL A 41 -43.57 -18.60 -21.10
CA VAL A 41 -44.24 -17.65 -20.17
C VAL A 41 -44.22 -16.23 -20.78
N ALA A 42 -45.38 -15.77 -21.27
CA ALA A 42 -45.67 -14.34 -21.50
C ALA A 42 -46.97 -13.99 -20.76
N ALA A 43 -47.00 -12.83 -20.09
CA ALA A 43 -47.98 -12.55 -19.04
C ALA A 43 -49.33 -11.96 -19.52
N THR A 44 -50.38 -12.12 -18.72
CA THR A 44 -51.60 -11.29 -18.75
C THR A 44 -52.21 -11.20 -17.33
N ALA A 45 -52.73 -10.03 -16.92
CA ALA A 45 -52.97 -9.69 -15.50
C ALA A 45 -54.33 -8.98 -15.20
N VAL A 46 -54.49 -8.58 -13.91
CA VAL A 46 -55.55 -7.74 -13.24
C VAL A 46 -56.83 -8.51 -12.83
N PRO A 47 -57.51 -8.25 -11.67
CA PRO A 47 -57.25 -7.35 -10.49
C PRO A 47 -56.69 -8.13 -9.26
N MET A 48 -56.35 -7.61 -8.05
CA MET A 48 -56.54 -6.37 -7.26
C MET A 48 -57.66 -6.42 -6.17
N PRO A 49 -57.33 -6.18 -4.87
CA PRO A 49 -57.37 -4.81 -4.30
C PRO A 49 -56.11 -4.34 -3.55
N THR A 50 -56.02 -3.02 -3.36
CA THR A 50 -54.90 -2.20 -2.84
C THR A 50 -54.66 -2.30 -1.32
N PRO A 51 -53.44 -1.93 -0.84
CA PRO A 51 -53.33 -0.73 0.01
C PRO A 51 -52.58 0.44 -0.68
N THR A 52 -53.08 1.64 -0.46
CA THR A 52 -52.70 2.87 -1.20
C THR A 52 -51.28 3.37 -0.91
N ALA A 53 -50.63 3.89 -1.96
CA ALA A 53 -49.23 4.29 -2.02
C ALA A 53 -48.93 5.72 -1.51
N LEU A 54 -47.64 6.10 -1.50
CA LEU A 54 -47.23 7.47 -1.87
C LEU A 54 -45.78 7.56 -2.41
N ALA A 55 -45.66 8.22 -3.57
CA ALA A 55 -44.49 8.90 -4.15
C ALA A 55 -43.19 8.12 -4.46
N SER A 56 -42.99 7.82 -5.74
CA SER A 56 -41.67 7.77 -6.38
C SER A 56 -41.12 9.20 -6.62
N LEU A 57 -39.82 9.40 -6.42
CA LEU A 57 -39.08 10.60 -6.85
C LEU A 57 -37.92 10.20 -7.80
N PRO A 58 -37.39 11.12 -8.63
CA PRO A 58 -36.89 10.77 -9.96
C PRO A 58 -35.44 10.28 -10.01
N THR A 59 -35.11 9.60 -11.11
CA THR A 59 -33.73 9.41 -11.57
C THR A 59 -33.07 10.75 -11.89
N GLY A 60 -32.15 11.21 -11.05
CA GLY A 60 -31.26 12.35 -11.35
C GLY A 60 -30.65 13.04 -10.13
N GLN A 61 -29.32 13.17 -10.14
CA GLN A 61 -28.47 13.91 -9.18
C GLN A 61 -28.27 13.25 -7.79
N PRO A 62 -27.33 13.75 -6.97
CA PRO A 62 -26.13 13.02 -6.59
C PRO A 62 -26.33 12.22 -5.29
N GLN A 63 -25.47 11.22 -5.06
CA GLN A 63 -25.32 10.68 -3.71
C GLN A 63 -24.68 11.74 -2.81
N VAL A 64 -25.52 12.46 -2.07
CA VAL A 64 -25.10 13.29 -0.96
C VAL A 64 -24.57 12.35 0.12
N GLN A 65 -23.24 12.27 0.23
CA GLN A 65 -22.62 11.78 1.46
C GLN A 65 -23.11 12.66 2.61
N GLY A 66 -23.81 12.05 3.55
CA GLY A 66 -24.20 12.72 4.78
C GLY A 66 -22.95 13.04 5.59
N LEU A 67 -22.48 14.29 5.52
CA LEU A 67 -21.58 14.85 6.51
C LEU A 67 -22.27 14.78 7.87
N SER A 68 -21.92 13.77 8.68
CA SER A 68 -22.23 13.80 10.10
C SER A 68 -21.42 14.93 10.74
N SER A 69 -22.08 15.83 11.45
CA SER A 69 -21.45 16.90 12.24
C SER A 69 -20.68 16.39 13.47
N SER A 70 -20.43 15.08 13.53
CA SER A 70 -19.42 14.41 14.33
C SER A 70 -18.71 13.40 13.43
N GLY A 71 -17.40 13.54 13.25
CA GLY A 71 -16.62 12.87 12.20
C GLY A 71 -16.33 11.39 12.46
N ALA A 72 -17.36 10.55 12.52
CA ALA A 72 -17.21 9.09 12.56
C ALA A 72 -17.57 8.50 11.18
N ILE A 73 -16.55 8.09 10.42
CA ILE A 73 -16.74 7.28 9.21
C ILE A 73 -17.19 5.89 9.67
N SER A 74 -18.48 5.61 9.58
CA SER A 74 -19.01 4.28 9.91
C SER A 74 -18.79 3.32 8.74
N VAL A 75 -17.60 2.71 8.69
CA VAL A 75 -17.32 1.58 7.80
C VAL A 75 -17.88 0.32 8.46
N THR A 76 -19.00 -0.20 7.98
CA THR A 76 -19.43 -1.57 8.31
C THR A 76 -18.50 -2.57 7.64
N LEU A 77 -17.37 -2.86 8.29
CA LEU A 77 -16.49 -3.96 7.93
C LEU A 77 -17.23 -5.29 8.08
N GLY A 78 -17.18 -6.12 7.03
CA GLY A 78 -17.87 -7.41 7.00
C GLY A 78 -17.24 -8.44 7.93
N THR A 79 -18.07 -9.32 8.49
CA THR A 79 -17.62 -10.46 9.30
C THR A 79 -16.90 -11.49 8.42
N PRO A 80 -15.68 -11.94 8.77
CA PRO A 80 -15.03 -13.06 8.08
C PRO A 80 -15.89 -14.33 8.08
N VAL A 81 -15.90 -15.05 6.95
CA VAL A 81 -16.63 -16.32 6.78
C VAL A 81 -15.79 -17.44 6.17
N LEU A 82 -14.73 -17.11 5.42
CA LEU A 82 -13.83 -18.10 4.82
C LEU A 82 -12.38 -17.63 4.90
N LEU A 83 -11.48 -18.52 5.31
CA LEU A 83 -10.02 -18.35 5.30
C LEU A 83 -9.42 -19.38 4.34
N GLN A 84 -8.52 -18.95 3.46
CA GLN A 84 -7.86 -19.83 2.48
C GLN A 84 -6.34 -19.63 2.52
N PHE A 85 -5.56 -20.70 2.69
CA PHE A 85 -4.10 -20.69 2.60
C PHE A 85 -3.58 -22.13 2.39
N GLY A 86 -2.38 -22.29 1.82
CA GLY A 86 -1.80 -23.62 1.58
C GLY A 86 -2.66 -24.56 0.72
N GLY A 87 -3.56 -24.00 -0.11
CA GLY A 87 -4.53 -24.77 -0.90
C GLY A 87 -5.65 -25.43 -0.07
N GLN A 88 -5.86 -25.03 1.18
CA GLN A 88 -7.00 -25.45 2.01
C GLN A 88 -7.95 -24.28 2.29
N ASP A 89 -9.23 -24.62 2.46
CA ASP A 89 -10.31 -23.72 2.86
C ASP A 89 -10.75 -24.03 4.29
N PHE A 90 -10.98 -22.99 5.08
CA PHE A 90 -11.45 -23.05 6.46
C PHE A 90 -12.69 -22.17 6.66
N ASP A 91 -13.76 -22.77 7.20
CA ASP A 91 -14.96 -22.03 7.61
C ASP A 91 -14.62 -21.17 8.83
N VAL A 92 -14.86 -19.86 8.75
CA VAL A 92 -14.52 -18.92 9.83
C VAL A 92 -15.74 -18.65 10.70
N LEU A 93 -15.66 -19.08 11.96
CA LEU A 93 -16.65 -18.81 13.00
C LEU A 93 -16.26 -17.52 13.75
N THR A 94 -17.25 -16.71 14.16
CA THR A 94 -16.99 -15.54 15.00
C THR A 94 -17.03 -15.94 16.47
N ASP A 95 -16.00 -15.58 17.23
CA ASP A 95 -15.91 -15.88 18.66
C ASP A 95 -15.41 -14.67 19.46
N MET A 96 -15.65 -14.66 20.78
CA MET A 96 -15.23 -13.60 21.69
C MET A 96 -14.25 -14.14 22.73
N ILE A 97 -13.24 -13.34 23.09
CA ILE A 97 -12.32 -13.71 24.16
C ILE A 97 -13.08 -13.68 25.49
N GLY A 98 -12.87 -14.71 26.33
CA GLY A 98 -13.49 -14.82 27.65
C GLY A 98 -13.12 -13.69 28.62
N ALA A 99 -13.87 -13.56 29.72
CA ALA A 99 -13.63 -12.53 30.73
C ALA A 99 -12.34 -12.75 31.56
N ASP A 100 -11.81 -13.96 31.55
CA ASP A 100 -10.45 -14.32 32.00
C ASP A 100 -9.36 -13.88 31.00
N GLY A 101 -9.78 -13.39 29.84
CA GLY A 101 -8.94 -13.06 28.70
C GLY A 101 -8.38 -14.28 27.98
N VAL A 102 -8.64 -15.51 28.41
CA VAL A 102 -8.09 -16.68 27.71
C VAL A 102 -8.95 -16.93 26.47
N TRP A 103 -8.30 -17.23 25.35
CA TRP A 103 -9.00 -17.51 24.09
C TRP A 103 -8.81 -18.97 23.71
N THR A 104 -9.80 -19.77 24.08
CA THR A 104 -9.94 -21.20 23.77
C THR A 104 -11.27 -21.38 23.03
N PRO A 105 -11.33 -21.07 21.72
CA PRO A 105 -12.57 -21.11 20.97
C PRO A 105 -12.97 -22.55 20.64
N ASP A 106 -14.28 -22.81 20.51
CA ASP A 106 -14.86 -24.15 20.28
C ASP A 106 -14.63 -24.74 18.86
N ALA A 107 -13.70 -24.16 18.07
CA ALA A 107 -13.31 -24.69 16.77
C ALA A 107 -12.65 -26.06 16.95
N THR A 108 -13.42 -27.11 16.66
CA THR A 108 -13.04 -28.52 16.86
C THR A 108 -12.94 -29.30 15.55
N GLY A 109 -13.49 -28.77 14.45
CA GLY A 109 -13.30 -29.35 13.11
C GLY A 109 -11.96 -28.95 12.50
N GLU A 110 -11.27 -29.90 11.86
CA GLU A 110 -9.95 -29.67 11.22
C GLU A 110 -9.94 -28.55 10.17
N ARG A 111 -11.10 -28.23 9.58
CA ARG A 111 -11.34 -27.14 8.61
C ARG A 111 -12.19 -26.00 9.16
N GLN A 112 -12.20 -25.82 10.48
CA GLN A 112 -12.80 -24.65 11.13
C GLN A 112 -11.71 -23.74 11.66
N ALA A 113 -11.97 -22.45 11.61
CA ALA A 113 -11.13 -21.44 12.23
C ALA A 113 -12.02 -20.46 12.99
N SER A 114 -11.55 -19.92 14.11
CA SER A 114 -12.31 -18.93 14.89
C SER A 114 -11.67 -17.56 14.77
N TRP A 115 -12.42 -16.54 14.38
CA TRP A 115 -12.00 -15.14 14.35
C TRP A 115 -12.34 -14.46 15.68
N VAL A 116 -11.38 -13.72 16.26
CA VAL A 116 -11.66 -12.84 17.39
C VAL A 116 -12.52 -11.68 16.90
N LYS A 117 -13.75 -11.64 17.38
CA LYS A 117 -14.72 -10.59 17.06
C LYS A 117 -14.11 -9.19 17.25
N ASP A 118 -14.47 -8.30 16.34
CA ASP A 118 -14.07 -6.89 16.29
C ASP A 118 -12.57 -6.66 15.99
N THR A 119 -11.78 -7.72 15.70
CA THR A 119 -10.42 -7.58 15.16
C THR A 119 -10.44 -7.34 13.65
N VAL A 120 -10.60 -6.07 13.27
CA VAL A 120 -10.86 -5.62 11.88
C VAL A 120 -9.69 -4.92 11.19
N VAL A 121 -8.63 -4.56 11.92
CA VAL A 121 -7.39 -4.00 11.36
C VAL A 121 -6.37 -5.11 11.14
N ASN A 122 -6.13 -5.90 12.18
CA ASN A 122 -5.37 -7.14 12.13
C ASN A 122 -6.32 -8.29 12.45
N TYR A 123 -6.74 -9.06 11.44
CA TYR A 123 -7.68 -10.16 11.64
C TYR A 123 -7.02 -11.27 12.45
N VAL A 124 -7.46 -11.49 13.69
CA VAL A 124 -6.89 -12.55 14.54
C VAL A 124 -7.73 -13.80 14.40
N ILE A 125 -7.13 -14.88 13.91
CA ILE A 125 -7.81 -16.14 13.63
C ILE A 125 -7.07 -17.31 14.28
N GLY A 126 -7.82 -18.16 14.97
CA GLY A 126 -7.35 -19.35 15.66
C GLY A 126 -7.68 -20.60 14.87
N LEU A 127 -6.70 -21.49 14.75
CA LEU A 127 -6.80 -22.78 14.09
C LEU A 127 -6.63 -23.90 15.13
N PRO A 128 -7.45 -24.97 15.11
CA PRO A 128 -7.29 -26.09 16.03
C PRO A 128 -5.87 -26.69 15.97
N ASP A 129 -5.31 -27.06 17.13
CA ASP A 129 -4.02 -27.74 17.24
C ASP A 129 -4.11 -29.21 16.79
N VAL A 130 -4.19 -29.39 15.47
CA VAL A 130 -4.11 -30.67 14.78
C VAL A 130 -2.90 -30.68 13.86
N ALA A 131 -2.27 -31.85 13.70
CA ALA A 131 -1.03 -31.99 12.94
C ALA A 131 -1.13 -31.48 11.49
N ALA A 132 -2.33 -31.52 10.88
CA ALA A 132 -2.56 -30.92 9.56
C ALA A 132 -2.33 -29.39 9.56
N ASN A 133 -2.88 -28.68 10.57
CA ASN A 133 -2.78 -27.24 10.70
C ASN A 133 -1.37 -26.80 11.11
N GLU A 134 -0.70 -27.55 12.00
CA GLU A 134 0.71 -27.30 12.34
C GLU A 134 1.61 -27.45 11.09
N ASN A 135 1.41 -28.50 10.28
CA ASN A 135 2.14 -28.67 9.02
C ASN A 135 1.86 -27.53 8.01
N LEU A 136 0.60 -27.12 7.82
CA LEU A 136 0.26 -26.01 6.93
C LEU A 136 0.93 -24.70 7.39
N LEU A 137 0.80 -24.36 8.67
CA LEU A 137 1.40 -23.14 9.24
C LEU A 137 2.93 -23.16 9.22
N THR A 138 3.57 -24.33 9.35
CA THR A 138 5.03 -24.49 9.30
C THR A 138 5.61 -24.57 7.89
N GLN A 139 4.82 -24.89 6.88
CA GLN A 139 5.25 -24.93 5.47
C GLN A 139 5.22 -23.57 4.76
N LEU A 140 4.49 -22.57 5.29
CA LEU A 140 4.46 -21.23 4.69
C LEU A 140 5.87 -20.62 4.51
N ILE A 141 6.13 -20.04 3.36
CA ILE A 141 7.36 -19.30 3.03
C ILE A 141 7.06 -17.81 2.79
N PRO A 142 7.99 -16.88 3.11
CA PRO A 142 7.75 -15.43 2.98
C PRO A 142 7.25 -15.05 1.58
N GLY A 143 6.07 -14.43 1.54
CA GLY A 143 5.34 -14.11 0.31
C GLY A 143 4.08 -14.97 0.06
N ASP A 144 3.92 -16.12 0.72
CA ASP A 144 2.75 -16.99 0.54
C ASP A 144 1.43 -16.26 0.84
N GLU A 145 0.44 -16.47 -0.02
CA GLU A 145 -0.87 -15.84 0.08
C GLU A 145 -1.75 -16.51 1.15
N ILE A 146 -2.35 -15.66 1.98
CA ILE A 146 -3.45 -15.99 2.89
C ILE A 146 -4.63 -15.12 2.49
N LYS A 147 -5.79 -15.71 2.18
CA LYS A 147 -6.99 -14.98 1.72
C LYS A 147 -8.10 -15.08 2.75
N LEU A 148 -8.79 -13.98 2.99
CA LEU A 148 -9.91 -13.89 3.93
C LEU A 148 -11.13 -13.28 3.23
N ILE A 149 -12.23 -14.01 3.18
CA ILE A 149 -13.47 -13.56 2.56
C ILE A 149 -14.49 -13.25 3.66
N THR A 150 -15.16 -12.10 3.55
CA THR A 150 -16.22 -11.68 4.48
C THR A 150 -17.62 -12.00 3.95
N ASN A 151 -18.62 -11.94 4.84
CA ASN A 151 -20.03 -12.06 4.50
C ASN A 151 -20.51 -11.06 3.43
N GLY A 152 -19.88 -9.88 3.34
CA GLY A 152 -20.08 -8.89 2.28
C GLY A 152 -19.43 -9.25 0.93
N ARG A 153 -18.84 -10.46 0.81
CA ARG A 153 -18.02 -10.94 -0.32
C ARG A 153 -16.77 -10.09 -0.61
N THR A 154 -16.33 -9.27 0.34
CA THR A 154 -15.03 -8.61 0.27
C THR A 154 -13.94 -9.65 0.51
N SER A 155 -12.99 -9.76 -0.42
CA SER A 155 -11.81 -10.60 -0.27
C SER A 155 -10.60 -9.75 0.09
N PHE A 156 -9.98 -10.04 1.23
CA PHE A 156 -8.67 -9.52 1.62
C PHE A 156 -7.61 -10.56 1.27
N THR A 157 -6.46 -10.11 0.77
CA THR A 157 -5.26 -10.96 0.64
C THR A 157 -4.24 -10.47 1.65
N PHE A 158 -3.42 -11.38 2.15
CA PHE A 158 -2.29 -11.10 3.03
C PHE A 158 -1.09 -11.92 2.57
N ALA A 159 0.10 -11.39 2.71
CA ALA A 159 1.35 -12.10 2.42
C ALA A 159 2.01 -12.49 3.74
N PHE A 160 2.26 -13.78 3.93
CA PHE A 160 3.03 -14.30 5.05
C PHE A 160 4.42 -13.64 5.12
N TYR A 161 4.85 -13.23 6.31
CA TYR A 161 6.19 -12.64 6.51
C TYR A 161 6.90 -13.13 7.78
N GLU A 162 6.18 -13.55 8.82
CA GLU A 162 6.77 -13.94 10.10
C GLU A 162 6.06 -15.16 10.69
N ARG A 163 6.84 -16.05 11.31
CA ARG A 163 6.39 -17.15 12.15
C ARG A 163 7.20 -17.15 13.44
N THR A 164 6.52 -17.16 14.59
CA THR A 164 7.13 -17.16 15.91
C THR A 164 6.37 -18.09 16.87
N PHE A 165 7.05 -18.60 17.88
CA PHE A 165 6.39 -19.17 19.05
C PHE A 165 6.32 -18.08 20.12
N VAL A 166 5.13 -17.87 20.68
CA VAL A 166 4.89 -16.86 21.73
C VAL A 166 4.11 -17.48 22.87
N SER A 167 4.26 -16.94 24.07
CA SER A 167 3.49 -17.40 25.24
C SER A 167 1.97 -17.30 24.98
N THR A 168 1.21 -18.26 25.49
CA THR A 168 -0.27 -18.21 25.51
C THR A 168 -0.80 -17.00 26.27
N THR A 169 -0.02 -16.43 27.20
CA THR A 169 -0.38 -15.20 27.94
C THR A 169 -0.07 -13.91 27.18
N ASP A 170 0.71 -13.96 26.09
CA ASP A 170 1.09 -12.76 25.32
C ASP A 170 -0.14 -12.15 24.64
N ARG A 171 -0.37 -10.85 24.88
CA ARG A 171 -1.51 -10.08 24.35
C ARG A 171 -1.18 -9.28 23.10
N THR A 172 0.10 -9.13 22.76
CA THR A 172 0.53 -8.37 21.57
C THR A 172 0.01 -8.98 20.27
N VAL A 173 -0.28 -10.29 20.25
CA VAL A 173 -0.91 -10.99 19.11
C VAL A 173 -2.28 -10.42 18.73
N TYR A 174 -2.97 -9.73 19.66
CA TYR A 174 -4.28 -9.12 19.42
C TYR A 174 -4.18 -7.65 18.96
N ALA A 175 -2.98 -7.09 18.83
CA ALA A 175 -2.77 -5.69 18.49
C ALA A 175 -3.41 -5.33 17.14
N GLN A 176 -4.17 -4.22 17.14
CA GLN A 176 -4.89 -3.67 15.98
C GLN A 176 -4.19 -2.43 15.39
N GLN A 177 -2.87 -2.32 15.57
CA GLN A 177 -2.09 -1.13 15.18
C GLN A 177 -1.59 -1.20 13.72
N THR A 178 -1.51 -2.39 13.13
CA THR A 178 -0.94 -2.62 11.79
C THR A 178 -1.91 -3.46 10.96
N PRO A 179 -2.26 -3.05 9.72
CA PRO A 179 -3.12 -3.84 8.85
C PRO A 179 -2.55 -5.23 8.50
N GLY A 180 -3.28 -6.29 8.80
CA GLY A 180 -2.75 -7.65 8.62
C GLY A 180 -3.70 -8.79 9.00
N ILE A 181 -3.12 -9.98 9.10
CA ILE A 181 -3.77 -11.19 9.62
C ILE A 181 -2.79 -11.88 10.58
N THR A 182 -3.32 -12.40 11.68
CA THR A 182 -2.56 -13.17 12.67
C THR A 182 -3.24 -14.53 12.84
N LEU A 183 -2.61 -15.58 12.34
CA LEU A 183 -3.04 -16.97 12.51
C LEU A 183 -2.38 -17.56 13.77
N ILE A 184 -3.18 -18.18 14.62
CA ILE A 184 -2.75 -18.74 15.92
C ILE A 184 -3.10 -20.22 15.96
N LEU A 185 -2.13 -21.09 16.23
CA LEU A 185 -2.39 -22.50 16.51
C LEU A 185 -2.83 -22.65 17.98
N LEU A 186 -4.06 -23.14 18.18
CA LEU A 186 -4.75 -23.17 19.47
C LEU A 186 -4.34 -24.39 20.30
N LYS A 187 -3.12 -24.37 20.84
CA LYS A 187 -2.61 -25.44 21.70
C LYS A 187 -3.46 -25.59 22.96
N SER A 188 -3.78 -26.83 23.33
CA SER A 188 -4.64 -27.15 24.47
C SER A 188 -3.88 -27.31 25.80
N ASP A 189 -2.55 -27.52 25.75
CA ASP A 189 -1.73 -27.93 26.90
C ASP A 189 -0.34 -27.25 26.99
N GLY A 190 0.02 -26.39 26.02
CA GLY A 190 1.34 -25.75 25.93
C GLY A 190 1.44 -24.37 26.61
N SER A 191 2.64 -24.02 27.10
CA SER A 191 2.94 -22.64 27.51
C SER A 191 3.03 -21.67 26.33
N ASP A 192 3.47 -22.19 25.18
CA ASP A 192 3.69 -21.43 23.95
C ASP A 192 2.76 -21.91 22.83
N ARG A 193 2.39 -20.97 21.96
CA ARG A 193 1.54 -21.18 20.79
C ARG A 193 2.27 -20.72 19.53
N LEU A 194 2.08 -21.46 18.44
CA LEU A 194 2.58 -21.08 17.12
C LEU A 194 1.75 -19.91 16.60
N VAL A 195 2.42 -18.81 16.25
CA VAL A 195 1.80 -17.63 15.65
C VAL A 195 2.44 -17.34 14.30
N VAL A 196 1.59 -17.06 13.34
CA VAL A 196 1.91 -16.78 11.95
C VAL A 196 1.30 -15.42 11.60
N ARG A 197 2.10 -14.52 11.03
CA ARG A 197 1.66 -13.17 10.67
C ARG A 197 1.75 -12.94 9.17
N GLY A 198 0.67 -12.40 8.62
CA GLY A 198 0.60 -11.90 7.26
C GLY A 198 0.34 -10.39 7.26
N ARG A 199 1.00 -9.67 6.36
CA ARG A 199 0.77 -8.22 6.13
C ARG A 199 -0.33 -8.06 5.10
N ALA A 200 -1.18 -7.03 5.23
CA ALA A 200 -2.23 -6.77 4.26
C ALA A 200 -1.66 -6.54 2.85
N VAL A 201 -2.18 -7.31 1.89
CA VAL A 201 -1.92 -7.18 0.45
C VAL A 201 -3.15 -6.45 -0.10
N THR A 202 -3.03 -5.13 -0.24
CA THR A 202 -3.98 -4.32 -1.00
C THR A 202 -4.12 -4.91 -2.41
N ALA A 203 -5.29 -4.78 -3.04
CA ALA A 203 -5.65 -5.52 -4.26
C ALA A 203 -4.69 -5.34 -5.48
N GLU A 204 -3.77 -4.38 -5.43
CA GLU A 204 -2.70 -4.21 -6.41
C GLU A 204 -1.56 -5.25 -6.27
N ALA A 205 -1.33 -5.77 -5.07
CA ALA A 205 -0.22 -6.67 -4.76
C ALA A 205 -0.54 -8.18 -4.92
N GLN A 206 -1.72 -8.52 -5.48
CA GLN A 206 -1.92 -9.83 -6.13
C GLN A 206 -1.14 -9.94 -7.45
N ASN A 207 -0.65 -8.81 -7.98
CA ASN A 207 0.47 -8.80 -8.89
C ASN A 207 1.74 -8.50 -8.08
N ALA A 208 2.61 -9.49 -7.91
CA ALA A 208 4.03 -9.16 -7.73
C ALA A 208 4.44 -8.35 -8.96
N PRO A 209 4.93 -7.10 -8.84
CA PRO A 209 5.07 -6.27 -10.03
C PRO A 209 6.11 -6.89 -10.95
N GLN A 210 5.70 -7.26 -12.16
CA GLN A 210 6.59 -7.79 -13.20
C GLN A 210 7.69 -6.78 -13.58
N ASN A 211 7.52 -5.50 -13.20
CA ASN A 211 8.44 -4.40 -13.46
C ASN A 211 8.63 -3.54 -12.17
N VAL A 212 9.31 -4.09 -11.17
CA VAL A 212 10.01 -3.25 -10.16
C VAL A 212 11.40 -2.94 -10.70
N VAL A 213 11.76 -1.67 -10.76
CA VAL A 213 13.11 -1.21 -11.14
C VAL A 213 13.57 -0.12 -10.18
N ASN A 214 14.87 0.15 -10.14
CA ASN A 214 15.46 1.23 -9.35
C ASN A 214 15.55 2.53 -10.16
N ILE A 215 15.84 3.64 -9.47
CA ILE A 215 16.25 4.88 -10.13
C ILE A 215 17.44 4.63 -11.09
N GLY A 216 17.39 5.23 -12.28
CA GLY A 216 18.37 5.02 -13.36
C GLY A 216 18.14 3.78 -14.24
N GLU A 217 17.26 2.85 -13.84
CA GLU A 217 16.87 1.69 -14.64
C GLU A 217 15.64 1.99 -15.51
N THR A 218 15.54 1.36 -16.68
CA THR A 218 14.41 1.52 -17.60
C THR A 218 13.32 0.48 -17.33
N ALA A 219 12.14 0.92 -16.93
CA ALA A 219 10.94 0.10 -16.84
C ALA A 219 10.20 0.04 -18.19
N GLN A 220 9.63 -1.12 -18.52
CA GLN A 220 8.73 -1.32 -19.65
C GLN A 220 7.27 -1.30 -19.18
N LEU A 221 6.46 -0.38 -19.70
CA LEU A 221 5.02 -0.28 -19.48
C LEU A 221 4.29 -0.43 -20.82
N ASP A 222 3.79 -1.62 -21.14
CA ASP A 222 3.20 -1.96 -22.45
C ASP A 222 4.12 -1.55 -23.62
N ASN A 223 3.74 -0.52 -24.38
CA ASN A 223 4.47 0.05 -25.52
C ASN A 223 5.32 1.28 -25.14
N VAL A 224 5.63 1.46 -23.85
CA VAL A 224 6.30 2.63 -23.30
C VAL A 224 7.52 2.20 -22.50
N GLN A 225 8.62 2.94 -22.63
CA GLN A 225 9.79 2.83 -21.76
C GLN A 225 9.90 4.08 -20.90
N ILE A 226 10.12 3.89 -19.59
CA ILE A 226 10.19 4.95 -18.59
C ILE A 226 11.48 4.75 -17.78
N THR A 227 12.30 5.79 -17.68
CA THR A 227 13.51 5.80 -16.84
C THR A 227 13.43 7.01 -15.91
N ALA A 228 13.41 6.79 -14.59
CA ALA A 228 13.56 7.88 -13.64
C ALA A 228 15.05 8.25 -13.54
N ASN A 229 15.39 9.49 -13.87
CA ASN A 229 16.76 9.98 -13.97
C ASN A 229 17.24 10.61 -12.65
N SER A 230 16.36 11.33 -11.97
CA SER A 230 16.64 12.01 -10.71
C SER A 230 15.39 12.02 -9.82
N ALA A 231 15.61 12.12 -8.51
CA ALA A 231 14.55 12.38 -7.53
C ALA A 231 15.08 13.36 -6.47
N ILE A 232 14.32 14.41 -6.16
CA ILE A 232 14.76 15.52 -5.31
C ILE A 232 13.66 15.88 -4.31
N TYR A 233 14.04 16.02 -3.05
CA TYR A 233 13.21 16.54 -1.98
C TYR A 233 13.50 18.03 -1.75
N ILE A 234 12.45 18.86 -1.68
CA ILE A 234 12.54 20.32 -1.57
C ILE A 234 11.60 20.78 -0.45
N ALA A 235 12.17 21.21 0.68
CA ALA A 235 11.40 21.71 1.83
C ALA A 235 11.30 23.24 1.90
N ASP A 236 12.23 23.96 1.26
CA ASP A 236 12.43 25.40 1.46
C ASP A 236 12.12 26.19 0.19
N ARG A 237 10.84 26.51 -0.01
CA ARG A 237 10.32 27.34 -1.10
C ARG A 237 9.07 28.10 -0.67
N PRO A 238 8.90 29.38 -1.08
CA PRO A 238 7.71 30.16 -0.73
C PRO A 238 6.41 29.64 -1.37
N GLU A 239 6.50 28.87 -2.47
CA GLU A 239 5.38 28.18 -3.11
C GLU A 239 4.90 26.91 -2.36
N ILE A 240 5.61 26.45 -1.32
CA ILE A 240 5.26 25.25 -0.54
C ILE A 240 4.40 25.63 0.68
N PRO A 241 3.23 25.00 0.89
CA PRO A 241 2.44 25.21 2.10
C PRO A 241 3.16 24.73 3.36
N SER A 242 3.04 25.49 4.47
CA SER A 242 3.65 25.14 5.76
C SER A 242 3.30 23.71 6.22
N GLY A 243 4.31 22.96 6.65
CA GLY A 243 4.16 21.56 7.08
C GLY A 243 4.30 20.52 5.95
N PHE A 244 4.50 20.97 4.70
CA PHE A 244 4.77 20.12 3.55
C PHE A 244 6.15 20.39 2.94
N ALA A 245 6.51 19.52 2.01
CA ALA A 245 7.64 19.65 1.10
C ALA A 245 7.20 19.19 -0.30
N PHE A 246 7.94 19.58 -1.33
CA PHE A 246 7.80 19.00 -2.67
C PHE A 246 8.78 17.84 -2.86
N PHE A 247 8.35 16.81 -3.56
CA PHE A 247 9.20 15.74 -4.05
C PHE A 247 9.06 15.66 -5.57
N GLN A 248 10.15 15.85 -6.30
CA GLN A 248 10.17 15.91 -7.75
C GLN A 248 10.91 14.71 -8.31
N VAL A 249 10.41 14.15 -9.40
CA VAL A 249 11.02 13.04 -10.15
C VAL A 249 11.24 13.52 -11.59
N ASP A 250 12.50 13.66 -12.01
CA ASP A 250 12.85 13.90 -13.40
C ASP A 250 12.94 12.55 -14.12
N TYR A 251 12.27 12.40 -15.25
CA TYR A 251 12.25 11.15 -16.00
C TYR A 251 12.30 11.33 -17.51
N THR A 252 12.78 10.29 -18.19
CA THR A 252 12.70 10.13 -19.64
C THR A 252 11.62 9.11 -19.95
N ILE A 253 10.77 9.42 -20.93
CA ILE A 253 9.72 8.52 -21.43
C ILE A 253 9.83 8.40 -22.94
N GLN A 254 9.78 7.16 -23.45
CA GLN A 254 9.80 6.85 -24.87
C GLN A 254 8.60 5.97 -25.23
N ASN A 255 7.89 6.34 -26.29
CA ASN A 255 6.92 5.46 -26.93
C ASN A 255 7.66 4.50 -27.88
N VAL A 256 7.73 3.22 -27.54
CA VAL A 256 8.33 2.16 -28.37
C VAL A 256 7.29 1.40 -29.20
N GLY A 257 6.02 1.83 -29.15
CA GLY A 257 4.93 1.32 -29.97
C GLY A 257 4.89 1.85 -31.40
N LEU A 258 3.94 1.32 -32.17
CA LEU A 258 3.74 1.67 -33.59
C LEU A 258 2.72 2.80 -33.81
N THR A 259 2.01 3.23 -32.76
CA THR A 259 0.96 4.26 -32.79
C THR A 259 1.32 5.41 -31.86
N ALA A 260 0.71 6.59 -32.06
CA ALA A 260 0.80 7.66 -31.07
C ALA A 260 0.15 7.22 -29.75
N LEU A 261 0.80 7.54 -28.64
CA LEU A 261 0.36 7.33 -27.27
C LEU A 261 -0.22 8.65 -26.74
N ASP A 262 -1.47 8.66 -26.28
CA ASP A 262 -1.98 9.76 -25.46
C ASP A 262 -1.37 9.65 -24.06
N THR A 263 -0.66 10.69 -23.61
CA THR A 263 0.02 10.67 -22.31
C THR A 263 -0.94 10.84 -21.13
N SER A 264 -2.18 11.26 -21.37
CA SER A 264 -3.19 11.45 -20.31
C SER A 264 -3.68 10.13 -19.69
N ILE A 265 -3.49 8.99 -20.36
CA ILE A 265 -3.81 7.66 -19.83
C ILE A 265 -2.80 7.19 -18.76
N LEU A 266 -1.67 7.90 -18.59
CA LEU A 266 -0.62 7.54 -17.65
C LEU A 266 -0.87 8.21 -16.29
N GLN A 267 -1.33 7.43 -15.33
CA GLN A 267 -1.47 7.88 -13.94
C GLN A 267 -0.18 7.68 -13.16
N MET A 268 0.40 8.77 -12.67
CA MET A 268 1.68 8.79 -11.97
C MET A 268 1.49 9.13 -10.49
N THR A 269 1.73 8.17 -9.60
CA THR A 269 1.48 8.28 -8.15
C THR A 269 2.76 8.00 -7.38
N LEU A 270 3.03 8.76 -6.33
CA LEU A 270 4.11 8.45 -5.38
C LEU A 270 3.54 7.70 -4.18
N VAL A 271 4.21 6.65 -3.72
CA VAL A 271 3.79 5.80 -2.59
C VAL A 271 4.92 5.67 -1.58
N ASP A 272 4.64 5.90 -0.29
CA ASP A 272 5.63 5.71 0.79
C ASP A 272 5.68 4.27 1.32
N GLN A 273 6.58 3.99 2.27
CA GLN A 273 6.72 2.69 2.92
C GLN A 273 5.50 2.27 3.77
N LEU A 274 4.64 3.23 4.15
CA LEU A 274 3.40 2.99 4.89
C LEU A 274 2.19 2.76 3.95
N GLY A 275 2.38 2.91 2.64
CA GLY A 275 1.35 2.78 1.62
C GLY A 275 0.51 4.04 1.38
N ASN A 276 0.87 5.18 1.99
CA ASN A 276 0.24 6.46 1.70
C ASN A 276 0.52 6.87 0.26
N ARG A 277 -0.45 7.53 -0.38
CA ARG A 277 -0.38 7.88 -1.80
C ARG A 277 -0.45 9.39 -2.00
N TYR A 278 0.48 9.90 -2.78
CA TYR A 278 0.54 11.29 -3.17
C TYR A 278 0.24 11.41 -4.66
N ALA A 279 -0.84 12.13 -4.98
CA ALA A 279 -1.20 12.46 -6.35
C ALA A 279 -0.25 13.53 -6.91
N LEU A 280 -0.12 13.54 -8.24
CA LEU A 280 0.71 14.51 -8.95
C LEU A 280 0.21 15.94 -8.67
N ASN A 281 1.08 16.78 -8.13
CA ASN A 281 0.80 18.15 -7.73
C ASN A 281 1.30 19.10 -8.82
N GLN A 282 0.40 19.93 -9.36
CA GLN A 282 0.70 20.81 -10.49
C GLN A 282 1.79 21.85 -10.17
N ALA A 283 1.79 22.45 -8.96
CA ALA A 283 2.78 23.45 -8.57
C ALA A 283 4.17 22.82 -8.36
N ALA A 284 4.22 21.64 -7.71
CA ALA A 284 5.45 20.86 -7.56
C ALA A 284 6.01 20.39 -8.91
N THR A 285 5.14 20.10 -9.89
CA THR A 285 5.55 19.65 -11.22
C THR A 285 6.04 20.81 -12.10
N GLN A 286 5.37 21.97 -12.04
CA GLN A 286 5.76 23.19 -12.78
C GLN A 286 7.07 23.83 -12.29
N SER A 287 7.48 23.52 -11.05
CA SER A 287 8.75 23.96 -10.46
C SER A 287 9.92 22.99 -10.71
N GLY A 288 9.71 21.94 -11.53
CA GLY A 288 10.74 20.96 -11.90
C GLY A 288 11.67 21.41 -13.03
N ASN A 289 12.65 20.57 -13.37
CA ASN A 289 13.66 20.86 -14.38
C ASN A 289 13.12 20.73 -15.82
N TYR A 290 12.07 19.92 -16.02
CA TYR A 290 11.48 19.61 -17.32
C TYR A 290 9.98 19.93 -17.37
N PRO A 291 9.39 20.14 -18.56
CA PRO A 291 7.96 20.39 -18.70
C PRO A 291 7.08 19.27 -18.12
N ILE A 292 5.82 19.61 -17.84
CA ILE A 292 4.78 18.60 -17.56
C ILE A 292 4.60 17.73 -18.80
N LEU A 293 4.55 16.41 -18.63
CA LEU A 293 4.16 15.50 -19.71
C LEU A 293 2.69 15.74 -20.10
N ASN A 294 2.45 16.09 -21.37
CA ASN A 294 1.10 16.29 -21.90
C ASN A 294 1.01 15.99 -23.41
N GLY A 295 -0.22 15.81 -23.89
CA GLY A 295 -0.51 15.55 -25.30
C GLY A 295 -0.06 14.16 -25.76
N PHE A 296 0.41 14.06 -27.00
CA PHE A 296 0.72 12.79 -27.66
C PHE A 296 2.23 12.56 -27.82
N LEU A 297 2.69 11.35 -27.50
CA LEU A 297 4.01 10.84 -27.89
C LEU A 297 3.85 10.01 -29.16
N ASN A 298 4.44 10.45 -30.27
CA ASN A 298 4.44 9.69 -31.52
C ASN A 298 5.28 8.40 -31.40
N ALA A 299 5.09 7.46 -32.32
CA ALA A 299 5.89 6.23 -32.38
C ALA A 299 7.40 6.53 -32.42
N ASN A 300 8.19 5.87 -31.57
CA ASN A 300 9.62 6.09 -31.33
C ASN A 300 10.01 7.46 -30.74
N GLN A 301 9.05 8.34 -30.41
CA GLN A 301 9.34 9.63 -29.79
C GLN A 301 9.76 9.46 -28.32
N THR A 302 10.84 10.15 -27.95
CA THR A 302 11.33 10.27 -26.57
C THR A 302 11.15 11.71 -26.09
N THR A 303 10.75 11.90 -24.83
CA THR A 303 10.77 13.23 -24.17
C THR A 303 11.25 13.10 -22.72
N ASN A 304 11.74 14.21 -22.18
CA ASN A 304 11.99 14.35 -20.75
C ASN A 304 10.83 15.13 -20.12
N ALA A 305 10.48 14.81 -18.88
CA ALA A 305 9.42 15.45 -18.13
C ALA A 305 9.71 15.38 -16.61
N THR A 306 9.03 16.25 -15.85
CA THR A 306 9.01 16.17 -14.38
C THR A 306 7.66 15.61 -13.92
N ALA A 307 7.64 14.82 -12.85
CA ALA A 307 6.46 14.55 -12.03
C ALA A 307 6.72 15.07 -10.61
N GLY A 308 5.92 16.03 -10.14
CA GLY A 308 6.06 16.64 -8.82
C GLY A 308 4.93 16.22 -7.87
N TYR A 309 5.27 16.06 -6.60
CA TYR A 309 4.39 15.60 -5.53
C TYR A 309 4.50 16.54 -4.33
N GLN A 310 3.42 16.64 -3.54
CA GLN A 310 3.45 17.31 -2.23
C GLN A 310 3.39 16.25 -1.14
N VAL A 311 4.42 16.20 -0.29
CA VAL A 311 4.59 15.23 0.80
C VAL A 311 4.68 15.96 2.14
N PRO A 312 4.41 15.29 3.29
CA PRO A 312 4.63 15.89 4.60
C PRO A 312 6.11 16.25 4.82
N LEU A 313 6.37 17.37 5.52
CA LEU A 313 7.73 17.81 5.84
C LEU A 313 8.49 16.80 6.74
N GLY A 314 7.76 16.05 7.57
CA GLY A 314 8.30 14.97 8.41
C GLY A 314 8.03 13.55 7.87
N LEU A 315 7.95 13.37 6.54
CA LEU A 315 7.82 12.03 5.95
C LEU A 315 9.07 11.20 6.27
N ASN A 316 8.94 10.17 7.11
CA ASN A 316 10.01 9.27 7.48
C ASN A 316 9.89 7.98 6.63
N SER A 317 10.79 7.82 5.66
CA SER A 317 10.81 6.71 4.70
C SER A 317 12.22 6.59 4.13
N GLU A 318 12.80 5.39 4.02
CA GLU A 318 14.12 5.24 3.37
C GLU A 318 14.02 5.28 1.83
N THR A 319 12.88 4.84 1.31
CA THR A 319 12.55 4.78 -0.12
C THR A 319 11.11 5.23 -0.34
N VAL A 320 10.82 5.70 -1.55
CA VAL A 320 9.45 5.90 -2.04
C VAL A 320 9.31 5.22 -3.40
N ASN A 321 8.16 4.63 -3.68
CA ASN A 321 7.89 4.00 -4.96
C ASN A 321 7.11 4.97 -5.85
N TRP A 322 7.69 5.31 -7.00
CA TRP A 322 6.97 6.01 -8.05
C TRP A 322 6.28 5.00 -8.95
N VAL A 323 4.95 5.02 -8.95
CA VAL A 323 4.09 4.06 -9.63
C VAL A 323 3.47 4.73 -10.85
N VAL A 324 3.77 4.20 -12.04
CA VAL A 324 3.13 4.64 -13.28
C VAL A 324 2.17 3.54 -13.75
N THR A 325 0.89 3.89 -13.84
CA THR A 325 -0.20 3.01 -14.28
C THR A 325 -0.70 3.45 -15.65
N ASN A 326 -0.82 2.52 -16.59
CA ASN A 326 -1.59 2.75 -17.82
C ASN A 326 -3.07 2.48 -17.51
N GLN A 327 -3.92 3.50 -17.58
CA GLN A 327 -5.34 3.39 -17.21
C GLN A 327 -6.17 2.54 -18.18
N ASP A 328 -5.74 2.40 -19.45
CA ASP A 328 -6.46 1.60 -20.44
C ASP A 328 -6.23 0.09 -20.28
N THR A 329 -5.03 -0.32 -19.87
CA THR A 329 -4.64 -1.74 -19.72
C THR A 329 -4.62 -2.22 -18.27
N GLY A 330 -4.54 -1.30 -17.31
CA GLY A 330 -4.27 -1.61 -15.91
C GLY A 330 -2.83 -2.03 -15.63
N ALA A 331 -1.93 -1.98 -16.63
CA ALA A 331 -0.52 -2.30 -16.45
C ALA A 331 0.17 -1.28 -15.54
N GLN A 332 1.13 -1.73 -14.73
CA GLN A 332 1.84 -0.90 -13.76
C GLN A 332 3.35 -1.16 -13.80
N VAL A 333 4.12 -0.09 -13.63
CA VAL A 333 5.56 -0.14 -13.32
C VAL A 333 5.82 0.56 -12.00
N PHE A 334 6.78 0.04 -11.23
CA PHE A 334 7.14 0.52 -9.90
C PHE A 334 8.61 0.88 -9.93
N ILE A 335 8.92 2.16 -9.72
CA ILE A 335 10.28 2.66 -9.74
C ILE A 335 10.64 3.04 -8.30
N THR A 336 11.51 2.26 -7.68
CA THR A 336 11.99 2.52 -6.31
C THR A 336 13.00 3.66 -6.35
N LEU A 337 12.61 4.78 -5.73
CA LEU A 337 13.42 5.98 -5.59
C LEU A 337 13.99 6.04 -4.16
N PRO A 338 15.27 6.38 -3.99
CA PRO A 338 15.80 6.72 -2.67
C PRO A 338 15.06 7.96 -2.15
N PHE A 339 14.59 7.93 -0.91
CA PHE A 339 13.97 9.09 -0.28
C PHE A 339 14.97 9.76 0.66
N THR A 340 15.41 10.96 0.29
CA THR A 340 16.33 11.79 1.09
C THR A 340 15.64 13.07 1.53
N GLY A 341 14.45 12.91 2.10
CA GLY A 341 13.73 13.93 2.86
C GLY A 341 13.37 13.38 4.24
N GLY A 342 13.04 14.24 5.20
CA GLY A 342 12.58 13.80 6.52
C GLY A 342 13.55 12.91 7.32
N GLU A 343 14.33 13.54 8.20
CA GLU A 343 14.96 12.94 9.39
C GLU A 343 16.19 12.02 9.25
N THR A 344 16.39 11.25 8.17
CA THR A 344 17.48 10.23 8.13
C THR A 344 18.91 10.77 8.11
N ALA A 345 19.14 12.03 7.69
CA ALA A 345 20.46 12.66 7.83
C ALA A 345 20.76 13.12 9.27
N VAL A 346 19.73 13.28 10.12
CA VAL A 346 19.84 13.95 11.42
C VAL A 346 19.66 13.00 12.61
N GLN A 347 18.91 11.90 12.48
CA GLN A 347 18.92 10.87 13.54
C GLN A 347 20.29 10.17 13.67
N GLY A 348 21.15 10.28 12.65
CA GLY A 348 22.57 9.93 12.75
C GLY A 348 23.44 11.02 13.41
N ALA A 349 22.94 12.22 13.72
CA ALA A 349 23.76 13.32 14.22
C ALA A 349 23.75 13.39 15.75
N SER A 350 24.90 13.15 16.40
CA SER A 350 25.10 13.44 17.82
C SER A 350 25.66 14.83 17.99
N ILE A 351 24.88 15.75 18.58
CA ILE A 351 25.23 17.16 18.76
C ILE A 351 25.46 17.48 20.24
N ALA A 352 26.55 18.17 20.53
CA ALA A 352 26.86 18.65 21.88
C ALA A 352 27.27 20.13 21.84
N LEU A 353 26.65 20.95 22.70
CA LEU A 353 27.12 22.30 23.01
C LEU A 353 28.07 22.26 24.20
N PHE A 354 29.15 23.04 24.13
CA PHE A 354 30.13 23.20 25.22
C PHE A 354 30.42 24.66 25.56
N ARG A 355 29.92 25.62 24.78
CA ARG A 355 30.07 27.06 25.01
C ARG A 355 28.78 27.81 24.67
N ALA A 356 28.38 28.71 25.56
CA ALA A 356 27.39 29.75 25.33
C ALA A 356 27.80 30.98 26.14
N GLU A 357 28.36 31.99 25.49
CA GLU A 357 28.98 33.17 26.12
C GLU A 357 28.51 34.46 25.45
N VAL A 358 28.19 35.48 26.23
CA VAL A 358 27.91 36.83 25.71
C VAL A 358 29.24 37.54 25.44
N SER A 359 29.34 38.25 24.32
CA SER A 359 30.55 39.00 23.97
C SER A 359 30.82 40.15 24.95
N SER A 360 32.08 40.58 25.06
CA SER A 360 32.51 41.61 26.02
C SER A 360 31.91 43.01 25.80
N ASP A 361 31.38 43.27 24.60
CA ASP A 361 30.63 44.48 24.25
C ASP A 361 29.11 44.35 24.50
N LEU A 362 28.65 43.18 24.97
CA LEU A 362 27.26 42.83 25.29
C LEU A 362 26.30 42.84 24.09
N THR A 363 26.81 42.84 22.85
CA THR A 363 25.97 42.92 21.63
C THR A 363 25.63 41.56 21.01
N SER A 364 26.44 40.52 21.26
CA SER A 364 26.33 39.22 20.59
C SER A 364 26.38 38.03 21.56
N LEU A 365 25.81 36.91 21.13
CA LEU A 365 25.87 35.61 21.80
C LEU A 365 26.72 34.67 20.96
N GLN A 366 27.81 34.16 21.53
CA GLN A 366 28.71 33.20 20.92
C GLN A 366 28.40 31.79 21.43
N LEU A 367 28.01 30.90 20.53
CA LEU A 367 27.76 29.49 20.81
C LEU A 367 28.87 28.64 20.22
N GLY A 368 29.32 27.63 20.95
CA GLY A 368 30.31 26.66 20.50
C GLY A 368 29.86 25.23 20.78
N GLY A 369 29.99 24.37 19.78
CA GLY A 369 29.54 22.99 19.84
C GLY A 369 30.26 22.09 18.85
N GLN A 370 29.82 20.84 18.81
CA GLN A 370 30.28 19.84 17.85
C GLN A 370 29.12 18.97 17.36
N ILE A 371 29.20 18.57 16.10
CA ILE A 371 28.27 17.65 15.45
C ILE A 371 29.08 16.43 15.01
N THR A 372 28.66 15.24 15.44
CA THR A 372 29.24 13.97 15.03
C THR A 372 28.24 13.21 14.18
N ASN A 373 28.63 12.85 12.95
CA ASN A 373 27.81 12.06 12.07
C ASN A 373 28.03 10.56 12.32
N LEU A 374 27.12 9.94 13.07
CA LEU A 374 27.00 8.50 13.32
C LEU A 374 26.26 7.76 12.19
N GLY A 375 25.70 8.49 11.21
CA GLY A 375 25.04 7.94 10.03
C GLY A 375 26.05 7.43 8.99
N THR A 376 25.55 6.69 8.00
CA THR A 376 26.36 6.09 6.91
C THR A 376 26.58 7.00 5.71
N GLN A 377 25.90 8.16 5.64
CA GLN A 377 25.96 9.12 4.54
C GLN A 377 26.51 10.48 5.02
N PRO A 378 27.16 11.29 4.16
CA PRO A 378 27.60 12.63 4.52
C PRO A 378 26.43 13.55 4.90
N LEU A 379 26.56 14.21 6.05
CA LEU A 379 25.62 15.21 6.56
C LEU A 379 26.06 16.59 6.08
N ILE A 380 25.14 17.35 5.47
CA ILE A 380 25.36 18.75 5.07
C ILE A 380 24.53 19.63 6.00
N VAL A 381 25.18 20.59 6.66
CA VAL A 381 24.53 21.60 7.50
C VAL A 381 24.60 22.94 6.79
N THR A 382 23.45 23.60 6.66
CA THR A 382 23.26 24.87 5.94
C THR A 382 22.79 25.97 6.90
N GLU A 383 22.47 27.16 6.39
CA GLU A 383 22.01 28.29 7.22
C GLU A 383 20.59 28.08 7.77
N SER A 384 19.70 27.43 7.00
CA SER A 384 18.35 27.09 7.47
C SER A 384 18.35 26.01 8.57
N ASP A 385 19.43 25.23 8.68
CA ASP A 385 19.62 24.24 9.73
C ASP A 385 20.06 24.83 11.08
N ILE A 386 20.51 26.10 11.14
CA ILE A 386 20.93 26.76 12.39
C ILE A 386 20.11 28.01 12.71
N ARG A 387 19.43 28.02 13.85
CA ARG A 387 18.49 29.08 14.22
C ARG A 387 18.58 29.40 15.70
N LEU A 388 18.74 30.68 16.04
CA LEU A 388 18.48 31.17 17.39
C LEU A 388 17.15 31.92 17.39
N ALA A 389 16.28 31.61 18.34
CA ALA A 389 15.00 32.30 18.48
C ALA A 389 14.60 32.48 19.95
N SER A 390 13.67 33.38 20.22
CA SER A 390 13.01 33.48 21.52
C SER A 390 12.03 32.32 21.75
N PRO A 391 11.61 32.04 23.01
CA PRO A 391 10.60 31.02 23.30
C PRO A 391 9.22 31.24 22.64
N ASP A 392 8.89 32.50 22.32
CA ASP A 392 7.70 32.89 21.54
C ASP A 392 7.94 32.94 20.01
N GLY A 393 9.14 32.56 19.55
CA GLY A 393 9.43 32.23 18.15
C GLY A 393 10.10 33.33 17.31
N ALA A 394 10.40 34.51 17.86
CA ALA A 394 11.09 35.57 17.14
C ALA A 394 12.56 35.20 16.85
N VAL A 395 13.01 35.37 15.59
CA VAL A 395 14.34 34.96 15.14
C VAL A 395 15.39 36.03 15.45
N TYR A 396 16.55 35.61 15.95
CA TYR A 396 17.72 36.46 16.11
C TYR A 396 18.68 36.32 14.93
N LEU A 397 19.30 37.43 14.52
CA LEU A 397 20.18 37.49 13.36
C LEU A 397 21.47 36.70 13.59
N LEU A 398 21.82 35.81 12.65
CA LEU A 398 23.14 35.18 12.57
C LEU A 398 24.16 36.21 12.07
N LEU A 399 25.25 36.40 12.82
CA LEU A 399 26.29 37.38 12.53
C LEU A 399 27.55 36.75 11.92
N SER A 400 27.91 35.53 12.33
CA SER A 400 29.04 34.78 11.74
C SER A 400 28.99 33.28 12.08
N THR A 401 29.70 32.49 11.26
CA THR A 401 29.93 31.06 11.45
C THR A 401 31.41 30.73 11.25
N ASN A 402 31.94 29.77 12.03
CA ASN A 402 33.27 29.22 11.88
C ASN A 402 33.27 27.70 12.20
N PRO A 403 33.52 26.80 11.23
CA PRO A 403 33.80 27.08 9.82
C PRO A 403 32.64 27.81 9.11
N PRO A 404 32.86 28.44 7.95
CA PRO A 404 31.76 28.99 7.15
C PRO A 404 30.84 27.86 6.68
N LEU A 405 29.54 28.14 6.61
CA LEU A 405 28.55 27.23 6.02
C LEU A 405 28.69 27.15 4.49
N PRO A 406 28.27 26.04 3.85
CA PRO A 406 27.72 24.82 4.47
C PRO A 406 28.81 23.90 5.04
N TRP A 407 28.51 23.21 6.14
CA TRP A 407 29.41 22.22 6.73
C TRP A 407 29.13 20.84 6.16
N THR A 408 30.13 20.19 5.56
CA THR A 408 30.03 18.79 5.13
C THR A 408 30.72 17.89 6.15
N ILE A 409 29.97 16.97 6.75
CA ILE A 409 30.40 16.07 7.82
C ILE A 409 30.26 14.63 7.31
N THR A 410 31.37 14.01 6.94
CA THR A 410 31.37 12.63 6.41
C THR A 410 30.97 11.61 7.48
N SER A 411 30.60 10.39 7.07
CA SER A 411 30.24 9.31 8.00
C SER A 411 31.38 9.03 9.00
N GLY A 412 31.04 8.94 10.29
CA GLY A 412 31.98 8.78 11.39
C GLY A 412 32.75 10.05 11.79
N GLN A 413 32.57 11.18 11.10
CA GLN A 413 33.32 12.41 11.34
C GLN A 413 32.65 13.29 12.40
N THR A 414 33.46 13.97 13.22
CA THR A 414 33.05 15.10 14.06
C THR A 414 33.54 16.42 13.45
N VAL A 415 32.67 17.43 13.43
CA VAL A 415 33.02 18.83 13.12
C VAL A 415 32.67 19.71 14.31
N GLN A 416 33.63 20.53 14.75
CA GLN A 416 33.40 21.60 15.71
C GLN A 416 32.90 22.85 15.00
N PHE A 417 31.97 23.57 15.62
CA PHE A 417 31.42 24.81 15.12
C PHE A 417 31.39 25.90 16.19
N PHE A 418 31.53 27.13 15.73
CA PHE A 418 31.25 28.34 16.48
C PHE A 418 30.29 29.21 15.66
N VAL A 419 29.23 29.69 16.28
CA VAL A 419 28.24 30.56 15.64
C VAL A 419 28.00 31.78 16.54
N THR A 420 27.92 32.95 15.93
CA THR A 420 27.67 34.21 16.64
C THR A 420 26.32 34.75 16.20
N TYR A 421 25.42 34.99 17.14
CA TYR A 421 24.12 35.63 16.90
C TYR A 421 24.06 36.99 17.56
N GLN A 422 23.12 37.84 17.13
CA GLN A 422 22.68 38.99 17.90
C GLN A 422 22.20 38.55 19.29
N ARG A 423 22.58 39.27 20.35
CA ARG A 423 22.20 38.91 21.72
C ARG A 423 20.67 38.99 21.94
N PRO A 424 20.03 37.94 22.50
CA PRO A 424 18.63 37.98 22.92
C PRO A 424 18.37 39.04 24.02
N PRO A 425 17.40 39.95 23.88
CA PRO A 425 17.13 40.98 24.89
C PRO A 425 16.48 40.44 26.17
N GLY A 426 15.89 39.25 26.12
CA GLY A 426 15.20 38.62 27.26
C GLY A 426 16.06 37.66 28.09
N GLY A 427 17.36 37.53 27.81
CA GLY A 427 18.27 36.62 28.53
C GLY A 427 17.95 35.12 28.39
N THR A 428 16.95 34.73 27.58
CA THR A 428 16.63 33.34 27.25
C THR A 428 16.31 33.21 25.77
N ALA A 429 16.86 32.16 25.14
CA ALA A 429 16.61 31.82 23.76
C ALA A 429 16.68 30.29 23.55
N VAL A 430 16.07 29.80 22.48
CA VAL A 430 16.21 28.44 21.99
C VAL A 430 17.17 28.47 20.80
N PHE A 431 18.31 27.80 20.93
CA PHE A 431 19.19 27.51 19.81
C PHE A 431 18.81 26.16 19.23
N ARG A 432 18.49 26.13 17.94
CA ARG A 432 18.26 24.92 17.16
C ARG A 432 19.39 24.72 16.18
N VAL A 433 19.89 23.49 16.13
CA VAL A 433 20.81 23.01 15.09
C VAL A 433 20.30 21.67 14.58
N LEU A 434 20.03 21.61 13.27
CA LEU A 434 19.31 20.53 12.60
C LEU A 434 17.96 20.26 13.28
N ASN A 435 17.83 19.14 14.00
CA ASN A 435 16.61 18.74 14.72
C ASN A 435 16.72 18.93 16.24
N GLN A 436 17.90 19.30 16.77
CA GLN A 436 18.12 19.37 18.21
C GLN A 436 18.01 20.81 18.71
N GLU A 437 17.22 20.99 19.76
CA GLU A 437 16.99 22.27 20.40
C GLU A 437 17.69 22.33 21.77
N PHE A 438 18.28 23.48 22.07
CA PHE A 438 19.00 23.77 23.29
C PHE A 438 18.46 25.08 23.87
N GLN A 439 17.91 25.01 25.08
CA GLN A 439 17.54 26.21 25.82
C GLN A 439 18.80 26.88 26.37
N ILE A 440 19.06 28.10 25.90
CA ILE A 440 20.13 28.97 26.40
C ILE A 440 19.49 29.98 27.35
N THR A 441 20.00 30.05 28.58
CA THR A 441 19.60 31.05 29.57
C THR A 441 20.86 31.72 30.11
N GLU A 442 20.90 33.05 30.02
CA GLU A 442 21.95 33.86 30.65
C GLU A 442 21.84 33.71 32.17
N GLN A 443 22.95 33.31 32.82
CA GLN A 443 23.01 33.37 34.28
C GLN A 443 23.28 34.82 34.73
N PRO A 444 22.68 35.25 35.86
CA PRO A 444 22.76 36.63 36.36
C PRO A 444 24.13 36.97 37.00
#